data_AF-A0A7G2MLW6-F1
#
_entry.id   AF-A0A7G2MLW6-F1
#
_cell.length_a   1.000
_cell.length_b   1.000
_cell.length_c   1.000
_cell.angle_alpha   90.00
_cell.angle_beta   90.00
_cell.angle_gamma   90.00
#
_symmetry.space_group_name_H-M   'P 1'
#
loop_
_entity.id
_entity.type
_entity.pdbx_description
1 polymer ?
#
loop_
_entity_poly.entity_id
_entity_poly.type
_entity_poly.pdbx_seq_one_letter_code
_entity_poly.pdbx_strand_id
1 'polypeptide(L)'
;MDFYQVLEKRRTIRDFSDKEVTDDVLKKVLSAAFKAPANDHLRQFEFIVVRGQENIARLVSPIAENTENIQQNRLEAAADVMDKDEHAMFVDALPKQQRMLMQSNCLVLPFFRQKDYPLCHPADQSSLNYFASAWAAVENILLAATAEGLACAFRIPIGNEPEDSVSKSV
;
A
#
# COMPACT_ATOMS: atom_id res chain seq x y z
N MET A 1 -12.78 16.28 -13.86
CA MET A 1 -11.83 15.46 -14.63
C MET A 1 -12.63 14.32 -15.24
N ASP A 2 -12.41 13.98 -16.51
CA ASP A 2 -13.00 12.75 -17.06
C ASP A 2 -12.22 11.51 -16.62
N PHE A 3 -12.76 10.32 -16.86
CA PHE A 3 -12.15 9.06 -16.42
C PHE A 3 -10.77 8.79 -17.06
N TYR A 4 -10.61 9.07 -18.35
CA TYR A 4 -9.35 8.78 -19.04
C TYR A 4 -8.23 9.73 -18.60
N GLN A 5 -8.56 10.98 -18.29
CA GLN A 5 -7.62 11.92 -17.66
C GLN A 5 -7.13 11.45 -16.29
N VAL A 6 -7.97 10.76 -15.50
CA VAL A 6 -7.56 10.17 -14.22
C VAL A 6 -6.51 9.09 -14.47
N LEU A 7 -6.72 8.21 -15.44
CA LEU A 7 -5.77 7.14 -15.78
C LEU A 7 -4.41 7.69 -16.20
N GLU A 8 -4.39 8.70 -17.07
CA GLU A 8 -3.15 9.33 -17.55
C GLU A 8 -2.37 10.05 -16.44
N LYS A 9 -3.10 10.67 -15.51
CA LYS A 9 -2.51 11.43 -14.40
C LYS A 9 -2.10 10.56 -13.21
N ARG A 10 -2.66 9.35 -13.08
CA ARG A 10 -2.35 8.46 -11.95
C ARG A 10 -0.88 8.06 -12.03
N ARG A 11 -0.12 8.48 -11.03
CA ARG A 11 1.31 8.16 -10.89
C ARG A 11 1.59 7.74 -9.45
N THR A 12 2.59 6.89 -9.28
CA THR A 12 3.13 6.58 -7.95
C THR A 12 4.05 7.73 -7.52
N ILE A 13 3.54 8.59 -6.64
CA ILE A 13 4.26 9.77 -6.14
C ILE A 13 4.79 9.48 -4.75
N ARG A 14 6.09 9.74 -4.53
CA ARG A 14 6.78 9.43 -3.28
C ARG A 14 7.15 10.65 -2.42
N ASP A 15 6.97 11.85 -2.98
CA ASP A 15 7.20 13.11 -2.29
C ASP A 15 5.84 13.80 -2.07
N PHE A 16 5.49 14.03 -0.80
CA PHE A 16 4.19 14.59 -0.41
C PHE A 16 4.35 15.95 0.26
N SER A 17 3.37 16.82 0.04
CA SER A 17 3.24 18.05 0.84
C SER A 17 2.65 17.73 2.22
N ASP A 18 2.78 18.69 3.14
CA ASP A 18 2.16 18.71 4.46
C ASP A 18 0.64 18.98 4.45
N LYS A 19 0.08 19.40 3.30
CA LYS A 19 -1.35 19.66 3.14
C LYS A 19 -2.22 18.51 3.64
N GLU A 20 -3.19 18.86 4.46
CA GLU A 20 -4.14 17.90 5.02
C GLU A 20 -5.14 17.41 3.95
N VAL A 21 -5.40 16.10 3.95
CA VAL A 21 -6.52 15.50 3.22
C VAL A 21 -7.77 15.61 4.08
N THR A 22 -8.78 16.37 3.65
CA THR A 22 -10.01 16.53 4.46
C THR A 22 -10.78 15.22 4.60
N ASP A 23 -11.59 15.11 5.66
CA ASP A 23 -12.40 13.92 5.90
C ASP A 23 -13.43 13.65 4.80
N ASP A 24 -13.99 14.70 4.18
CA ASP A 24 -14.95 14.54 3.09
C ASP A 24 -14.30 13.94 1.85
N VAL A 25 -13.10 14.42 1.50
CA VAL A 25 -12.31 13.86 0.40
C VAL A 25 -11.93 12.42 0.72
N LEU A 26 -11.44 12.15 1.93
CA LEU A 26 -11.05 10.81 2.33
C LEU A 26 -12.23 9.82 2.31
N LYS A 27 -13.39 10.21 2.84
CA LYS A 27 -14.62 9.40 2.78
C LYS A 27 -15.03 9.12 1.34
N LYS A 28 -14.97 10.13 0.47
CA LYS A 28 -15.29 9.98 -0.95
C LYS A 28 -14.35 8.99 -1.64
N VAL A 29 -13.04 9.11 -1.40
CA VAL A 29 -12.01 8.20 -1.92
C VAL A 29 -12.23 6.77 -1.43
N LEU A 30 -12.38 6.57 -0.12
CA LEU A 30 -12.60 5.22 0.46
C LEU A 30 -13.94 4.61 0.02
N SER A 31 -14.97 5.43 -0.21
CA SER A 31 -16.26 4.95 -0.73
C SER A 31 -16.16 4.32 -2.12
N ALA A 32 -15.16 4.73 -2.92
CA ALA A 32 -14.92 4.17 -4.24
C ALA A 32 -14.42 2.72 -4.16
N ALA A 33 -13.71 2.35 -3.10
CA ALA A 33 -13.28 0.98 -2.84
C ALA A 33 -14.46 0.01 -2.87
N PHE A 34 -15.57 0.40 -2.23
CA PHE A 34 -16.79 -0.39 -2.19
C PHE A 34 -17.55 -0.43 -3.52
N LYS A 35 -17.10 0.26 -4.58
CA LYS A 35 -17.66 0.10 -5.93
C LYS A 35 -16.97 -1.01 -6.72
N ALA A 36 -15.89 -1.59 -6.19
CA ALA A 36 -15.19 -2.70 -6.81
C ALA A 36 -16.05 -3.98 -6.84
N PRO A 37 -15.82 -4.88 -7.81
CA PRO A 37 -16.34 -6.24 -7.73
C PRO A 37 -15.85 -6.91 -6.44
N ALA A 38 -16.72 -7.67 -5.79
CA ALA A 38 -16.40 -8.37 -4.55
C ALA A 38 -16.94 -9.81 -4.59
N ASN A 39 -16.08 -10.76 -4.22
CA ASN A 39 -16.46 -12.16 -4.03
C ASN A 39 -17.66 -12.26 -3.08
N ASP A 40 -18.66 -13.06 -3.45
CA ASP A 40 -19.92 -13.26 -2.73
C ASP A 40 -20.68 -11.97 -2.36
N HIS A 41 -20.31 -10.83 -2.95
CA HIS A 41 -20.80 -9.50 -2.60
C HIS A 41 -20.61 -9.09 -1.13
N LEU A 42 -19.79 -9.81 -0.37
CA LEU A 42 -19.63 -9.61 1.07
C LEU A 42 -18.76 -8.39 1.44
N ARG A 43 -18.05 -7.79 0.47
CA ARG A 43 -17.27 -6.54 0.61
C ARG A 43 -16.47 -6.49 1.91
N GLN A 44 -15.76 -7.57 2.21
CA GLN A 44 -15.03 -7.77 3.47
C GLN A 44 -13.69 -7.03 3.44
N PHE A 45 -13.77 -5.71 3.28
CA PHE A 45 -12.65 -4.79 3.30
C PHE A 45 -12.75 -3.93 4.56
N GLU A 46 -11.62 -3.78 5.24
CA GLU A 46 -11.47 -2.85 6.36
C GLU A 46 -10.35 -1.89 6.02
N PHE A 47 -10.59 -0.59 6.15
CA PHE A 47 -9.60 0.43 5.87
C PHE A 47 -9.29 1.17 7.16
N ILE A 48 -8.07 0.99 7.68
CA ILE A 48 -7.58 1.74 8.83
C ILE A 48 -6.88 2.99 8.31
N VAL A 49 -7.34 4.15 8.76
CA VAL A 49 -6.73 5.44 8.41
C VAL A 49 -5.89 5.91 9.58
N VAL A 50 -4.61 6.15 9.32
CA VAL A 50 -3.68 6.75 10.27
C VAL A 50 -3.32 8.14 9.77
N ARG A 51 -3.50 9.16 10.62
CA ARG A 51 -3.23 10.56 10.29
C ARG A 51 -2.17 11.14 11.21
N GLY A 52 -1.44 12.12 10.68
CA GLY A 52 -0.37 12.80 11.39
C GLY A 52 0.95 12.02 11.29
N GLN A 53 2.01 12.73 10.91
CA GLN A 53 3.34 12.15 10.72
C GLN A 53 3.86 11.43 11.96
N GLU A 54 3.55 11.92 13.18
CA GLU A 54 3.97 11.26 14.42
C GLU A 54 3.32 9.87 14.59
N ASN A 55 2.01 9.75 14.37
CA ASN A 55 1.32 8.46 14.51
C ASN A 55 1.79 7.48 13.43
N ILE A 56 1.98 7.97 12.20
CA ILE A 56 2.50 7.17 11.10
C ILE A 56 3.93 6.72 11.40
N ALA A 57 4.77 7.63 11.90
CA ALA A 57 6.14 7.33 12.32
C ALA A 57 6.18 6.25 13.40
N ARG A 58 5.32 6.33 14.42
CA ARG A 58 5.25 5.33 15.49
C ARG A 58 4.82 3.95 14.98
N LEU A 59 3.93 3.91 14.00
CA LEU A 59 3.48 2.67 13.38
C LEU A 59 4.56 2.07 12.45
N VAL A 60 5.26 2.92 11.70
CA VAL A 60 6.21 2.51 10.66
C VAL A 60 7.62 2.31 11.21
N SER A 61 8.01 2.94 12.31
CA SER A 61 9.38 2.84 12.84
C SER A 61 9.83 1.41 13.15
N PRO A 62 9.01 0.51 13.73
CA PRO A 62 9.44 -0.88 13.95
C PRO A 62 9.61 -1.64 12.63
N ILE A 63 8.85 -1.23 11.61
CA ILE A 63 8.86 -1.80 10.26
C ILE A 63 10.10 -1.30 9.51
N ALA A 64 10.48 -0.04 9.68
CA ALA A 64 11.58 0.60 8.96
C ALA A 64 12.93 -0.07 9.25
N GLU A 65 13.25 -0.36 10.52
CA GLU A 65 14.50 -1.06 10.89
C GLU A 65 14.56 -2.46 10.27
N ASN A 66 13.45 -3.21 10.32
CA ASN A 66 13.39 -4.54 9.71
C ASN A 66 13.45 -4.45 8.17
N THR A 67 12.82 -3.44 7.59
CA THR A 67 12.86 -3.14 6.15
C THR A 67 14.29 -2.88 5.70
N GLU A 68 15.05 -2.02 6.39
CA GLU A 68 16.46 -1.74 6.05
C GLU A 68 17.28 -3.02 6.06
N ASN A 69 17.16 -3.84 7.11
CA ASN A 69 17.89 -5.10 7.22
C ASN A 69 17.51 -6.10 6.11
N ILE A 70 16.22 -6.30 5.85
CA ILE A 70 15.73 -7.21 4.80
C ILE A 70 16.16 -6.71 3.41
N GLN A 71 16.07 -5.41 3.16
CA GLN A 71 16.42 -4.82 1.88
C GLN A 71 17.93 -4.81 1.64
N GLN A 72 18.74 -4.52 2.66
CA GLN A 72 20.19 -4.60 2.60
C GLN A 72 20.65 -6.03 2.32
N ASN A 73 20.10 -7.01 3.04
CA ASN A 73 20.36 -8.43 2.78
C ASN A 73 19.92 -8.86 1.38
N ARG A 74 18.81 -8.32 0.86
CA ARG A 74 18.36 -8.57 -0.52
C ARG A 74 19.28 -7.92 -1.55
N LEU A 75 19.77 -6.70 -1.30
CA LEU A 75 20.75 -6.05 -2.17
C LEU A 75 22.06 -6.83 -2.22
N GLU A 76 22.53 -7.31 -1.07
CA GLU A 76 23.74 -8.11 -0.96
C GLU A 76 23.59 -9.48 -1.62
N ALA A 77 22.46 -10.15 -1.40
CA ALA A 77 22.17 -11.45 -2.02
C ALA A 77 21.92 -11.35 -3.53
N ALA A 78 21.42 -10.21 -4.01
CA ALA A 78 21.14 -9.98 -5.42
C ALA A 78 22.28 -9.27 -6.17
N ALA A 79 23.35 -8.85 -5.49
CA ALA A 79 24.50 -8.18 -6.09
C ALA A 79 25.20 -9.04 -7.17
N ASP A 80 25.14 -10.37 -7.04
CA ASP A 80 25.71 -11.32 -8.00
C ASP A 80 24.72 -11.74 -9.13
N VAL A 81 23.45 -11.34 -9.04
CA VAL A 81 22.37 -11.77 -9.94
C VAL A 81 21.75 -10.61 -10.73
N MET A 82 21.71 -9.41 -10.16
CA MET A 82 21.12 -8.22 -10.77
C MET A 82 22.14 -7.48 -11.65
N ASP A 83 21.63 -6.98 -12.78
CA ASP A 83 22.38 -6.03 -13.61
C ASP A 83 22.58 -4.68 -12.88
N LYS A 84 23.60 -3.93 -13.32
CA LYS A 84 24.00 -2.64 -12.73
C LYS A 84 22.86 -1.62 -12.72
N ASP A 85 22.01 -1.59 -13.74
CA ASP A 85 20.91 -0.62 -13.82
C ASP A 85 19.78 -1.00 -12.85
N GLU A 86 19.48 -2.29 -12.71
CA GLU A 86 18.54 -2.77 -11.68
C GLU A 86 19.06 -2.49 -10.28
N HIS A 87 20.34 -2.75 -10.02
CA HIS A 87 20.95 -2.48 -8.72
C HIS A 87 20.90 -0.99 -8.37
N ALA A 88 21.27 -0.11 -9.32
CA ALA A 88 21.21 1.34 -9.14
C ALA A 88 19.79 1.84 -8.86
N MET A 89 18.78 1.30 -9.55
CA MET A 89 17.37 1.60 -9.31
C MET A 89 16.95 1.23 -7.88
N PHE A 90 17.35 0.06 -7.38
CA PHE A 90 17.02 -0.37 -6.03
C PHE A 90 17.68 0.53 -4.97
N VAL A 91 18.97 0.83 -5.10
CA VAL A 91 19.68 1.75 -4.18
C VAL A 91 18.97 3.11 -4.08
N ASP A 92 18.48 3.65 -5.20
CA ASP A 92 17.78 4.94 -5.21
C ASP A 92 16.31 4.84 -4.72
N ALA A 93 15.60 3.77 -5.05
CA ALA A 93 14.19 3.61 -4.76
C ALA A 93 13.91 3.30 -3.28
N LEU A 94 14.79 2.57 -2.60
CA LEU A 94 14.54 2.10 -1.24
C LEU A 94 14.46 3.23 -0.20
N PRO A 95 15.42 4.16 -0.10
CA PRO A 95 15.30 5.30 0.81
C PRO A 95 14.10 6.19 0.48
N LYS A 96 13.67 6.22 -0.80
CA LYS A 96 12.48 6.97 -1.21
C LYS A 96 11.19 6.29 -0.73
N GLN A 97 11.12 4.96 -0.69
CA GLN A 97 9.96 4.24 -0.18
C GLN A 97 9.74 4.43 1.31
N GLN A 98 10.81 4.49 2.11
CA GLN A 98 10.69 4.73 3.55
C GLN A 98 10.34 6.19 3.85
N ARG A 99 11.03 7.14 3.20
CA ARG A 99 10.73 8.57 3.32
C ARG A 99 9.28 8.87 2.95
N MET A 100 8.78 8.27 1.88
CA MET A 100 7.39 8.38 1.45
C MET A 100 6.39 8.03 2.58
N LEU A 101 6.61 6.93 3.31
CA LEU A 101 5.72 6.55 4.41
C LEU A 101 5.77 7.57 5.53
N MET A 102 6.98 7.97 5.94
CA MET A 102 7.20 8.89 7.07
C MET A 102 6.73 10.33 6.77
N GLN A 103 6.82 10.76 5.52
CA GLN A 103 6.41 12.09 5.07
C GLN A 103 4.93 12.16 4.73
N SER A 104 4.27 11.02 4.51
CA SER A 104 2.83 10.99 4.29
C SER A 104 2.08 11.53 5.52
N ASN A 105 1.07 12.37 5.30
CA ASN A 105 0.23 12.90 6.37
C ASN A 105 -1.07 12.09 6.55
N CYS A 106 -1.31 11.13 5.67
CA CYS A 106 -2.45 10.22 5.68
C CYS A 106 -2.02 8.86 5.11
N LEU A 107 -2.03 7.84 5.95
CA LEU A 107 -1.75 6.45 5.60
C LEU A 107 -3.05 5.65 5.66
N VAL A 108 -3.35 4.91 4.59
CA VAL A 108 -4.48 3.98 4.54
C VAL A 108 -3.93 2.56 4.50
N LEU A 109 -4.33 1.75 5.48
CA LEU A 109 -4.01 0.32 5.56
C LEU A 109 -5.24 -0.48 5.11
N PRO A 110 -5.21 -1.06 3.90
CA PRO A 110 -6.27 -1.92 3.43
C PRO A 110 -6.10 -3.34 3.98
N PHE A 111 -7.12 -3.81 4.71
CA PHE A 111 -7.26 -5.19 5.15
C PHE A 111 -8.39 -5.86 4.38
N PHE A 112 -8.22 -7.14 4.11
CA PHE A 112 -9.25 -7.97 3.51
C PHE A 112 -9.29 -9.32 4.20
N ARG A 113 -10.47 -9.93 4.22
CA ARG A 113 -10.63 -11.27 4.79
C ARG A 113 -10.26 -12.33 3.75
N GLN A 114 -9.28 -13.16 4.08
CA GLN A 114 -9.03 -14.42 3.36
C GLN A 114 -9.76 -15.56 4.08
N LYS A 115 -10.55 -16.34 3.35
CA LYS A 115 -11.36 -17.43 3.90
C LYS A 115 -10.95 -18.77 3.30
N ASP A 116 -11.18 -19.84 4.06
CA ASP A 116 -11.08 -21.26 3.70
C ASP A 116 -9.65 -21.76 3.43
N TYR A 117 -8.85 -21.02 2.68
CA TYR A 117 -7.48 -21.35 2.32
C TYR A 117 -6.51 -20.18 2.55
N PRO A 118 -5.28 -20.43 3.03
CA PRO A 118 -4.24 -19.41 3.07
C PRO A 118 -3.96 -18.85 1.67
N LEU A 119 -3.67 -17.54 1.58
CA LEU A 119 -3.46 -16.86 0.30
C LEU A 119 -2.40 -17.56 -0.58
N CYS A 120 -1.30 -17.99 0.02
CA CYS A 120 -0.18 -18.64 -0.69
C CYS A 120 -0.37 -20.15 -0.89
N HIS A 121 -1.48 -20.73 -0.42
CA HIS A 121 -1.80 -22.15 -0.57
C HIS A 121 -3.27 -22.32 -0.99
N PRO A 122 -3.67 -21.78 -2.16
CA PRO A 122 -5.03 -21.89 -2.64
C PRO A 122 -5.37 -23.33 -3.03
N ALA A 123 -6.60 -23.77 -2.79
CA ALA A 123 -7.06 -25.05 -3.33
C ALA A 123 -7.27 -25.00 -4.85
N ASP A 124 -7.78 -23.86 -5.34
CA ASP A 124 -8.07 -23.60 -6.73
C ASP A 124 -8.04 -22.08 -7.02
N GLN A 125 -8.31 -21.69 -8.27
CA GLN A 125 -8.29 -20.29 -8.67
C GLN A 125 -9.35 -19.44 -7.95
N SER A 126 -10.53 -20.00 -7.65
CA SER A 126 -11.58 -19.25 -6.94
C SER A 126 -11.22 -18.91 -5.50
N SER A 127 -10.33 -19.69 -4.88
CA SER A 127 -9.78 -19.39 -3.55
C SER A 127 -9.05 -18.03 -3.48
N LEU A 128 -8.64 -17.48 -4.64
CA LEU A 128 -7.97 -16.18 -4.76
C LEU A 128 -8.95 -15.01 -4.95
N ASN A 129 -10.26 -15.25 -5.03
CA ASN A 129 -11.24 -14.21 -5.34
C ASN A 129 -11.25 -13.08 -4.30
N TYR A 130 -11.02 -13.37 -3.01
CA TYR A 130 -10.94 -12.36 -1.95
C TYR A 130 -9.76 -11.41 -2.17
N PHE A 131 -8.59 -11.95 -2.52
CA PHE A 131 -7.41 -11.19 -2.87
C PHE A 131 -7.61 -10.34 -4.13
N ALA A 132 -8.16 -10.93 -5.20
CA ALA A 132 -8.47 -10.20 -6.43
C ALA A 132 -9.46 -9.04 -6.18
N SER A 133 -10.48 -9.27 -5.34
CA SER A 133 -11.44 -8.25 -4.93
C SER A 133 -10.76 -7.10 -4.18
N ALA A 134 -9.82 -7.41 -3.29
CA ALA A 134 -9.06 -6.41 -2.53
C ALA A 134 -8.24 -5.51 -3.45
N TRP A 135 -7.56 -6.08 -4.45
CA TRP A 135 -6.80 -5.31 -5.42
C TRP A 135 -7.67 -4.40 -6.28
N ALA A 136 -8.86 -4.86 -6.70
CA ALA A 136 -9.81 -4.02 -7.41
C ALA A 136 -10.30 -2.84 -6.53
N ALA A 137 -10.53 -3.08 -5.23
CA ALA A 137 -10.89 -2.04 -4.28
C ALA A 137 -9.78 -1.01 -4.07
N VAL A 138 -8.52 -1.46 -3.96
CA VAL A 138 -7.35 -0.58 -3.87
C VAL A 138 -7.19 0.25 -5.15
N GLU A 139 -7.35 -0.33 -6.33
CA GLU A 139 -7.26 0.44 -7.58
C GLU A 139 -8.33 1.55 -7.65
N ASN A 140 -9.57 1.25 -7.24
CA ASN A 140 -10.61 2.28 -7.15
C ASN A 140 -10.23 3.42 -6.20
N ILE A 141 -9.56 3.13 -5.07
CA ILE A 141 -9.05 4.15 -4.15
C ILE A 141 -8.03 5.04 -4.86
N LEU A 142 -7.05 4.45 -5.57
CA LEU A 142 -5.99 5.19 -6.25
C LEU A 142 -6.54 6.11 -7.35
N LEU A 143 -7.52 5.62 -8.12
CA LEU A 143 -8.18 6.39 -9.17
C LEU A 143 -9.05 7.51 -8.58
N ALA A 144 -9.82 7.22 -7.53
CA ALA A 144 -10.64 8.24 -6.86
C ALA A 144 -9.78 9.33 -6.24
N ALA A 145 -8.67 8.96 -5.58
CA ALA A 145 -7.73 9.93 -5.01
C ALA A 145 -7.16 10.86 -6.10
N THR A 146 -6.76 10.29 -7.24
CA THR A 146 -6.28 11.07 -8.40
C THR A 146 -7.37 12.01 -8.93
N ALA A 147 -8.63 11.55 -8.99
CA ALA A 147 -9.76 12.37 -9.41
C ALA A 147 -10.03 13.57 -8.47
N GLU A 148 -9.79 13.39 -7.17
CA GLU A 148 -9.85 14.46 -6.15
C GLU A 148 -8.57 15.30 -6.09
N GLY A 149 -7.61 15.08 -6.99
CA GLY A 149 -6.36 15.84 -7.07
C GLY A 149 -5.31 15.45 -6.03
N LEU A 150 -5.45 14.28 -5.39
CA LEU A 150 -4.47 13.74 -4.48
C LEU A 150 -3.41 12.92 -5.24
N ALA A 151 -2.21 12.94 -4.70
CA ALA A 151 -1.13 12.06 -5.10
C ALA A 151 -1.10 10.85 -4.16
N CYS A 152 -0.86 9.65 -4.70
CA CYS A 152 -0.78 8.43 -3.91
C CYS A 152 0.45 7.60 -4.26
N ALA A 153 0.85 6.78 -3.31
CA ALA A 153 1.71 5.64 -3.56
C ALA A 153 1.14 4.41 -2.86
N PHE A 154 1.54 3.25 -3.38
CA PHE A 154 1.16 1.97 -2.84
C PHE A 154 2.42 1.19 -2.49
N ARG A 155 2.44 0.54 -1.33
CA ARG A 155 3.53 -0.29 -0.86
C ARG A 155 2.96 -1.59 -0.29
N ILE A 156 3.55 -2.70 -0.72
CA ILE A 156 3.34 -4.01 -0.09
C ILE A 156 4.45 -4.18 0.95
N PRO A 157 4.12 -4.53 2.21
CA PRO A 157 5.13 -4.90 3.20
C PRO A 157 6.03 -6.04 2.70
N ILE A 158 7.30 -6.05 3.11
CA ILE A 158 8.29 -7.04 2.64
C ILE A 158 8.69 -7.95 3.79
N GLY A 159 8.87 -9.25 3.52
CA GLY A 159 9.28 -10.22 4.54
C GLY A 159 8.28 -10.30 5.71
N ASN A 160 8.78 -10.25 6.95
CA ASN A 160 7.97 -10.43 8.16
C ASN A 160 7.44 -9.10 8.75
N GLU A 161 7.57 -7.98 8.03
CA GLU A 161 7.03 -6.68 8.44
C GLU A 161 5.56 -6.72 8.97
N PRO A 162 4.63 -7.52 8.40
CA PRO A 162 3.27 -7.61 8.92
C PRO A 162 3.19 -8.16 10.35
N GLU A 163 4.02 -9.16 10.69
CA GLU A 163 4.01 -9.83 11.99
C GLU A 163 4.52 -8.91 13.11
N ASP A 164 5.52 -8.06 12.81
CA ASP A 164 6.09 -7.10 13.75
C ASP A 164 5.15 -5.92 14.04
N SER A 165 4.28 -5.56 13.09
CA SER A 165 3.31 -4.46 13.23
C SER A 165 2.10 -4.84 14.09
N VAL A 166 1.68 -6.11 14.07
CA VAL A 166 0.51 -6.61 14.81
C VAL A 166 0.88 -7.06 16.22
N SER A 167 2.06 -7.64 16.41
CA SER A 167 2.51 -8.20 17.70
C SER A 167 2.84 -7.16 18.77
N LYS A 168 3.13 -5.90 18.39
CA LYS A 168 3.47 -4.81 19.33
C LYS A 168 2.32 -3.83 19.60
N SER A 169 1.15 -4.08 19.01
CA SER A 169 -0.04 -3.21 19.08
C SER A 169 -1.11 -3.72 20.07
N VAL A 170 -0.79 -4.74 20.88
CA VAL A 170 -1.63 -5.29 21.95
C VAL A 170 -0.91 -5.17 23.29
#